data_AF-Q12F21-F1
#
_entry.id   AF-Q12F21-F1
#
_cell.length_a   1.000
_cell.length_b   1.000
_cell.length_c   1.000
_cell.angle_alpha   90.00
_cell.angle_beta   90.00
_cell.angle_gamma   90.00
#
_symmetry.space_group_name_H-M   'P 1'
#
loop_
_entity.id
_entity.type
_entity.pdbx_description
1 polymer ?
#
loop_
_entity_poly.entity_id
_entity_poly.type
_entity_poly.pdbx_seq_one_letter_code
_entity_poly.pdbx_strand_id
1 'polypeptide(L)'
;MELKTARLTLLIDPNKKAALERLCAQLDLTVSQVVRQLIRDYLAQHGVQYTPGSAHADDSGPVGHVAPALAKPASIRDKPPPVKRRVARRRGA
;
A
#
# COMPACT_ATOMS: atom_id res chain seq x y z
N MET A 1 5.44 26.61 -13.63
CA MET A 1 5.82 25.36 -12.93
C MET A 1 6.33 24.39 -13.97
N GLU A 2 7.62 24.07 -13.97
CA GLU A 2 8.20 23.12 -14.92
C GLU A 2 7.69 21.71 -14.60
N LEU A 3 6.74 21.23 -15.39
CA LEU A 3 6.21 19.89 -15.29
C LEU A 3 7.23 18.92 -15.87
N LYS A 4 7.97 18.20 -15.01
CA LYS A 4 8.86 17.10 -15.38
C LYS A 4 8.02 15.98 -15.97
N THR A 5 7.83 16.03 -17.28
CA THR A 5 7.00 15.08 -18.04
C THR A 5 7.91 14.11 -18.79
N ALA A 6 7.65 12.82 -18.62
CA ALA A 6 8.26 11.76 -19.41
C ALA A 6 7.21 11.16 -20.35
N ARG A 7 7.63 10.70 -21.53
CA ARG A 7 6.76 10.01 -22.50
C ARG A 7 6.83 8.50 -22.27
N LEU A 8 5.67 7.86 -22.15
CA LEU A 8 5.53 6.40 -22.12
C LEU A 8 4.95 5.94 -23.46
N THR A 9 5.70 5.12 -24.21
CA THR A 9 5.26 4.52 -25.47
C THR A 9 5.03 3.03 -25.25
N LEU A 10 3.87 2.52 -25.67
CA LEU A 10 3.51 1.11 -25.55
C LEU A 10 3.02 0.59 -26.91
N LEU A 11 3.44 -0.61 -27.27
CA LEU A 11 2.89 -1.35 -28.41
C LEU A 11 1.74 -2.23 -27.92
N ILE A 12 0.56 -2.09 -28.52
CA ILE A 12 -0.62 -2.90 -28.23
C ILE A 12 -1.29 -3.32 -29.53
N ASP A 13 -2.05 -4.41 -29.45
CA ASP A 13 -2.91 -4.85 -30.54
C ASP A 13 -3.91 -3.74 -30.94
N PRO A 14 -4.14 -3.50 -32.25
CA PRO A 14 -5.01 -2.44 -32.74
C PRO A 14 -6.47 -2.60 -32.30
N ASN A 15 -6.98 -3.84 -32.19
CA ASN A 15 -8.36 -4.08 -31.77
C ASN A 15 -8.53 -3.77 -30.28
N LYS A 16 -7.55 -4.14 -29.45
CA LYS A 16 -7.53 -3.78 -28.03
C LYS A 16 -7.46 -2.26 -27.83
N LYS A 17 -6.63 -1.57 -28.61
CA LYS A 17 -6.58 -0.10 -28.60
C LYS A 17 -7.96 0.50 -28.87
N ALA A 18 -8.62 0.07 -29.97
CA ALA A 18 -9.91 0.59 -30.36
C ALA A 18 -11.01 0.30 -29.31
N ALA A 19 -11.00 -0.89 -28.71
CA ALA A 19 -11.93 -1.24 -27.63
C ALA A 19 -11.73 -0.35 -26.38
N LEU A 20 -10.48 -0.14 -25.97
CA LEU A 20 -10.15 0.72 -24.84
C LEU A 20 -10.53 2.18 -25.10
N GLU A 21 -10.24 2.70 -26.29
CA GLU A 21 -10.61 4.07 -26.68
C GLU A 21 -12.13 4.28 -26.65
N ARG A 22 -12.91 3.31 -27.18
CA ARG A 22 -14.38 3.37 -27.13
C ARG A 22 -14.92 3.34 -25.70
N LEU A 23 -14.38 2.48 -24.85
CA LEU A 23 -14.78 2.39 -23.45
C LEU A 23 -14.47 3.70 -22.71
N CYS A 24 -13.28 4.28 -22.92
CA CYS A 24 -12.90 5.54 -22.30
C CYS A 24 -13.81 6.70 -22.76
N ALA A 25 -14.16 6.73 -24.05
CA ALA A 25 -15.07 7.74 -24.60
C ALA A 25 -16.49 7.68 -24.00
N GLN A 26 -16.99 6.49 -23.67
CA GLN A 26 -18.29 6.33 -23.01
C GLN A 26 -18.32 6.87 -21.57
N LEU A 27 -17.15 7.01 -20.95
CA LEU A 27 -16.98 7.44 -19.56
C LEU A 27 -16.44 8.86 -19.45
N ASP A 28 -16.33 9.59 -20.56
CA ASP A 28 -15.69 10.92 -20.63
C ASP A 28 -14.26 10.94 -20.08
N LEU A 29 -13.53 9.84 -20.28
CA LEU A 29 -12.13 9.69 -19.88
C LEU A 29 -11.22 9.60 -21.10
N THR A 30 -9.97 10.02 -20.92
CA THR A 30 -8.90 9.76 -21.90
C THR A 30 -8.10 8.53 -21.50
N VAL A 31 -7.62 7.79 -22.49
CA VAL A 31 -6.76 6.60 -22.27
C VAL A 31 -5.57 6.95 -21.36
N SER A 32 -4.95 8.11 -21.57
CA SER A 32 -3.83 8.60 -20.75
C SER A 32 -4.17 8.76 -19.27
N GLN A 33 -5.41 9.17 -18.93
CA GLN A 33 -5.84 9.28 -17.53
C GLN A 33 -5.97 7.90 -16.89
N VAL A 34 -6.62 6.96 -17.59
CA VAL A 34 -6.81 5.58 -17.12
C VAL A 34 -5.46 4.89 -16.92
N VAL A 35 -4.55 5.00 -17.89
CA VAL A 35 -3.21 4.40 -17.79
C VAL A 35 -2.41 5.00 -16.63
N ARG A 36 -2.49 6.32 -16.39
CA ARG A 36 -1.82 6.94 -15.24
C ARG A 36 -2.38 6.45 -13.91
N GLN A 37 -3.70 6.26 -13.80
CA GLN A 37 -4.31 5.70 -12.60
C GLN A 37 -3.86 4.24 -12.39
N LEU A 38 -3.90 3.43 -13.45
CA LEU A 38 -3.43 2.05 -13.42
C LEU A 38 -1.98 1.94 -12.94
N ILE A 39 -1.09 2.81 -13.40
CA ILE A 39 0.30 2.84 -12.96
C ILE A 39 0.39 3.13 -11.45
N ARG A 40 -0.34 4.14 -10.96
CA ARG A 40 -0.34 4.47 -9.53
C ARG A 40 -0.83 3.30 -8.68
N ASP A 41 -1.93 2.69 -9.08
CA ASP A 41 -2.53 1.58 -8.34
C ASP A 41 -1.62 0.34 -8.36
N TYR A 42 -0.97 0.08 -9.49
CA TYR A 42 -0.02 -1.03 -9.62
C TYR A 42 1.21 -0.83 -8.72
N LEU A 43 1.79 0.38 -8.69
CA LEU A 43 2.90 0.69 -7.78
C LEU A 43 2.49 0.51 -6.32
N ALA A 44 1.31 0.99 -5.94
CA ALA A 44 0.77 0.84 -4.59
C ALA A 44 0.55 -0.64 -4.21
N GLN A 45 0.01 -1.45 -5.12
CA GLN A 45 -0.19 -2.90 -4.91
C GLN A 45 1.13 -3.65 -4.67
N HIS A 46 2.22 -3.19 -5.27
CA HIS A 46 3.55 -3.77 -5.11
C HIS A 46 4.39 -3.10 -3.99
N GLY A 47 3.81 -2.18 -3.22
CA GLY A 47 4.49 -1.51 -2.11
C GLY A 47 5.59 -0.54 -2.55
N VAL A 48 5.57 -0.09 -3.80
CA VAL A 48 6.54 0.87 -4.33
C VAL A 48 6.10 2.30 -3.96
N GLN A 49 6.88 2.95 -3.10
CA GLN A 49 6.67 4.35 -2.72
C GLN A 49 7.05 5.27 -3.89
N TYR A 50 6.10 6.04 -4.41
CA TYR A 50 6.34 7.04 -5.45
C TYR A 50 6.15 8.46 -4.90
N THR A 51 7.24 9.23 -4.84
CA THR A 51 7.21 10.65 -4.49
C THR A 51 7.27 11.47 -5.77
N PRO A 52 6.24 12.27 -6.12
CA PRO A 52 6.29 13.17 -7.27
C PRO A 52 7.32 14.28 -7.01
N GLY A 53 8.53 14.10 -7.53
CA GLY A 53 9.69 14.93 -7.25
C GLY A 53 9.95 16.00 -8.30
N SER A 54 9.90 17.26 -7.89
CA SER A 54 10.67 18.33 -8.51
C SER A 54 12.18 18.01 -8.38
N ALA A 55 12.79 17.61 -9.50
CA ALA A 55 14.22 17.34 -9.65
C ALA A 55 14.71 16.05 -9.01
N HIS A 56 15.32 15.21 -9.86
CA HIS A 56 16.37 14.31 -9.44
C HIS A 56 17.40 15.12 -8.63
N ALA A 57 17.34 15.01 -7.31
CA ALA A 57 18.54 14.91 -6.51
C ALA A 57 18.75 13.41 -6.32
N ASP A 58 19.86 12.93 -6.86
CA ASP A 58 20.57 11.70 -6.46
C ASP A 58 19.90 10.85 -5.38
N ASP A 59 19.48 9.63 -5.73
CA ASP A 59 19.49 8.53 -4.78
C ASP A 59 19.99 7.26 -5.47
N SER A 60 21.32 7.14 -5.45
CA SER A 60 22.01 5.87 -5.46
C SER A 60 21.98 5.32 -4.03
N GLY A 61 20.92 4.60 -3.64
CA GLY A 61 20.76 4.01 -2.30
C GLY A 61 19.92 2.72 -2.34
N PRO A 62 20.28 1.66 -1.60
CA PRO A 62 20.08 0.29 -2.06
C PRO A 62 18.64 -0.19 -1.98
N VAL A 63 18.28 -1.04 -2.94
CA VAL A 63 17.15 -1.97 -2.92
C VAL A 63 16.92 -2.57 -1.52
N GLY A 64 15.96 -1.99 -0.80
CA GLY A 64 15.39 -2.54 0.42
C GLY A 64 14.57 -3.78 0.09
N HIS A 65 14.93 -4.89 0.71
CA HIS A 65 14.42 -6.23 0.46
C HIS A 65 12.89 -6.34 0.44
N VAL A 66 12.42 -7.15 -0.52
CA VAL A 66 11.20 -7.94 -0.36
C VAL A 66 11.41 -8.90 0.83
N ALA A 67 10.54 -8.81 1.82
CA ALA A 67 10.11 -9.94 2.63
C ALA A 67 8.71 -9.63 3.19
N PRO A 68 7.65 -10.38 2.84
CA PRO A 68 6.41 -10.29 3.59
C PRO A 68 6.67 -10.95 4.95
N ALA A 69 6.55 -10.17 6.03
CA ALA A 69 6.68 -10.68 7.38
C ALA A 69 5.53 -11.63 7.70
N LEU A 70 5.79 -12.92 7.51
CA LEU A 70 5.04 -14.05 8.03
C LEU A 70 5.13 -14.05 9.57
N ALA A 71 3.95 -14.19 10.19
CA ALA A 71 3.67 -14.68 11.54
C ALA A 71 4.00 -13.82 12.78
N LYS A 72 2.93 -13.52 13.54
CA LYS A 72 2.80 -13.99 14.94
C LYS A 72 1.34 -14.34 15.26
N PRO A 73 0.97 -15.61 15.52
CA PRO A 73 -0.11 -15.91 16.45
C PRO A 73 0.53 -16.10 17.83
N ALA A 74 0.17 -15.23 18.78
CA ALA A 74 0.49 -15.45 20.19
C ALA A 74 -0.73 -15.07 21.04
N SER A 75 -1.78 -15.87 20.90
CA SER A 75 -2.78 -16.03 21.96
C SER A 75 -2.49 -17.34 22.68
N ILE A 76 -2.85 -17.39 23.96
CA ILE A 76 -2.66 -18.46 24.95
C ILE A 76 -1.38 -18.32 25.79
N ARG A 77 -1.46 -17.48 26.82
CA ARG A 77 -1.05 -17.92 28.16
C ARG A 77 -1.97 -17.34 29.22
N ASP A 78 -2.86 -18.21 29.65
CA ASP A 78 -3.73 -18.10 30.81
C ASP A 78 -2.91 -17.69 32.05
N LYS A 79 -3.33 -16.63 32.75
CA LYS A 79 -2.86 -16.31 34.11
C LYS A 79 -4.08 -16.07 34.99
N PRO A 80 -4.30 -16.86 36.06
CA PRO A 80 -5.42 -16.67 36.97
C PRO A 80 -5.21 -15.42 37.87
N PRO A 81 -6.30 -14.81 38.36
CA PRO A 81 -6.21 -13.57 39.15
C PRO A 81 -5.72 -13.83 40.59
N PRO A 82 -5.03 -12.87 41.25
CA PRO A 82 -4.60 -13.02 42.62
C PRO A 82 -5.74 -12.79 43.62
N VAL A 83 -5.96 -13.77 44.50
CA VAL A 83 -6.92 -13.73 45.61
C VAL A 83 -6.39 -12.81 46.71
N LYS A 84 -7.10 -11.71 47.02
CA LYS A 84 -6.78 -10.84 48.16
C LYS A 84 -7.15 -11.53 49.48
N ARG A 85 -6.16 -12.02 50.24
CA ARG A 85 -6.32 -12.44 51.65
C ARG A 85 -6.52 -11.20 52.53
N ARG A 86 -7.76 -10.92 52.92
CA ARG A 86 -8.06 -9.95 53.98
C ARG A 86 -8.04 -10.67 55.33
N VAL A 87 -7.00 -10.46 56.11
CA VAL A 87 -6.92 -10.91 57.51
C VAL A 87 -7.87 -10.03 58.33
N ALA A 88 -9.02 -10.58 58.72
CA ALA A 88 -9.82 -10.04 59.82
C ALA A 88 -9.37 -10.77 61.10
N ARG A 89 -8.68 -10.04 61.97
CA ARG A 89 -8.38 -10.50 63.33
C ARG A 89 -9.68 -10.66 64.09
N ARG A 90 -9.91 -11.87 64.60
CA ARG A 90 -10.94 -12.20 65.59
C ARG A 90 -10.59 -11.57 66.94
N ARG A 91 -11.61 -11.13 67.67
CA ARG A 91 -11.88 -11.19 69.12
C ARG A 91 -13.03 -10.20 69.38
N GLY A 92 -14.16 -10.52 69.98
CA GLY A 92 -14.56 -11.64 70.84
C GLY A 92 -15.42 -11.05 71.98
N ALA A 93 -16.39 -11.85 72.46
CA ALA A 93 -17.33 -11.64 73.56
C ALA A 93 -18.55 -10.74 73.25
#